data_AF-G8FSS7-F1
#
_entry.id   AF-G8FSS7-F1
#
_cell.length_a   1.000
_cell.length_b   1.000
_cell.length_c   1.000
_cell.angle_alpha   90.00
_cell.angle_beta   90.00
_cell.angle_gamma   90.00
#
_symmetry.space_group_name_H-M   'P 1'
#
loop_
_entity.id
_entity.type
_entity.pdbx_description
1 polymer ?
#
loop_
_entity_poly.entity_id
_entity_poly.type
_entity_poly.pdbx_seq_one_letter_code
_entity_poly.pdbx_strand_id
1 'polypeptide(L)'
;LRQTDLKALIAYSSVSHMGLVISAILIQTPWSVPGALLLMIAHGLTSSALFSLANMNYERSHTRTLMLTRGWQTTLILMATWWLLVNIMNMALPPTINLMAELMIVSALFHWNQTTILITSLAMLLTAIYTLFMFILT
;
A
#
# COMPACT_ATOMS: atom_id res chain seq x y z
N LEU A 1 -0.48 12.59 -0.66
CA LEU A 1 0.55 13.64 -0.88
C LEU A 1 0.32 14.90 -0.07
N ARG A 2 -0.90 15.39 0.14
CA ARG A 2 -1.16 16.56 1.01
C ARG A 2 -1.34 16.22 2.50
N GLN A 3 -1.28 14.95 2.86
CA GLN A 3 -1.46 14.51 4.24
C GLN A 3 -0.14 14.70 5.00
N THR A 4 -0.21 15.38 6.14
CA THR A 4 0.93 15.66 7.03
C THR A 4 1.04 14.65 8.17
N ASP A 5 -0.05 13.94 8.49
CA ASP A 5 -0.10 12.87 9.50
C ASP A 5 0.25 11.52 8.86
N LEU A 6 1.20 10.81 9.49
CA LEU A 6 1.68 9.50 9.09
C LEU A 6 0.60 8.41 9.12
N LYS A 7 -0.23 8.34 10.19
CA LYS A 7 -1.28 7.31 10.30
C LYS A 7 -2.40 7.57 9.27
N ALA A 8 -2.71 8.83 9.01
CA ALA A 8 -3.67 9.20 7.97
C ALA A 8 -3.16 8.78 6.58
N LEU A 9 -1.87 9.00 6.29
CA LEU A 9 -1.29 8.62 5.00
C LEU A 9 -1.34 7.09 4.78
N ILE A 10 -1.09 6.28 5.81
CA ILE A 10 -1.26 4.81 5.79
C ILE A 10 -2.74 4.42 5.57
N ALA A 11 -3.68 5.13 6.19
CA ALA A 11 -5.11 4.86 6.00
C ALA A 11 -5.56 5.17 4.56
N TYR A 12 -5.18 6.30 3.97
CA TYR A 12 -5.51 6.60 2.57
C TYR A 12 -4.90 5.60 1.59
N SER A 13 -3.70 5.13 1.92
CA SER A 13 -3.02 4.03 1.26
C SER A 13 -3.83 2.72 1.25
N SER A 14 -4.52 2.41 2.36
CA SER A 14 -5.39 1.24 2.43
C SER A 14 -6.65 1.34 1.57
N VAL A 15 -7.19 2.56 1.42
CA VAL A 15 -8.42 2.79 0.64
C VAL A 15 -8.20 2.47 -0.85
N SER A 16 -7.03 2.77 -1.42
CA SER A 16 -6.74 2.42 -2.82
C SER A 16 -6.72 0.92 -3.07
N HIS A 17 -6.10 0.15 -2.17
CA HIS A 17 -6.09 -1.32 -2.25
C HIS A 17 -7.50 -1.90 -2.12
N MET A 18 -8.29 -1.39 -1.18
CA MET A 18 -9.69 -1.82 -1.03
C MET A 18 -10.55 -1.44 -2.24
N GLY A 19 -10.25 -0.32 -2.92
CA GLY A 19 -10.91 0.05 -4.17
C GLY A 19 -10.72 -1.01 -5.27
N LEU A 20 -9.52 -1.57 -5.39
CA LEU A 20 -9.25 -2.69 -6.30
C LEU A 20 -10.03 -3.95 -5.89
N VAL A 21 -10.06 -4.28 -4.60
CA VAL A 21 -10.86 -5.40 -4.07
C VAL A 21 -12.34 -5.27 -4.45
N ILE A 22 -12.94 -4.09 -4.24
CA ILE A 22 -14.35 -3.84 -4.57
C ILE A 22 -14.57 -4.02 -6.08
N SER A 23 -13.70 -3.44 -6.91
CA SER A 23 -13.83 -3.56 -8.37
C SER A 23 -13.76 -5.02 -8.84
N ALA A 24 -12.90 -5.83 -8.22
CA ALA A 24 -12.74 -7.24 -8.53
C ALA A 24 -13.96 -8.08 -8.11
N ILE A 25 -14.53 -7.80 -6.93
CA ILE A 25 -15.72 -8.49 -6.42
C ILE A 25 -16.94 -8.18 -7.27
N LEU A 26 -17.06 -6.97 -7.84
CA LEU A 26 -18.21 -6.59 -8.67
C LEU A 26 -18.26 -7.31 -10.03
N ILE A 27 -17.11 -7.68 -10.61
CA ILE A 27 -17.05 -8.35 -11.92
C ILE A 27 -17.24 -9.88 -11.79
N GLN A 28 -16.95 -10.46 -10.62
CA GLN A 28 -17.23 -11.88 -10.30
C GLN A 28 -16.68 -12.90 -11.31
N THR A 29 -15.48 -12.67 -11.85
CA THR A 29 -14.80 -13.63 -12.74
C THR A 29 -13.99 -14.66 -11.93
N PRO A 30 -13.69 -15.83 -12.51
CA PRO A 30 -12.84 -16.83 -11.85
C PRO A 30 -11.43 -16.32 -11.54
N TRP A 31 -10.97 -15.24 -12.17
CA TRP A 31 -9.69 -14.60 -11.87
C TRP A 31 -9.82 -13.46 -10.84
N SER A 32 -10.93 -12.71 -10.86
CA SER A 32 -11.10 -11.55 -9.97
C SER A 32 -11.39 -11.92 -8.52
N VAL A 33 -12.20 -12.97 -8.28
CA VAL A 33 -12.51 -13.42 -6.91
C VAL A 33 -11.28 -13.92 -6.14
N PRO A 34 -10.44 -14.82 -6.68
CA PRO A 34 -9.21 -15.21 -5.98
C PRO A 34 -8.21 -14.06 -5.88
N GLY A 35 -8.12 -13.17 -6.87
CA GLY A 35 -7.31 -11.96 -6.79
C GLY A 35 -7.74 -11.03 -5.65
N ALA A 36 -9.05 -10.82 -5.49
CA ALA A 36 -9.62 -10.03 -4.39
C ALA A 36 -9.33 -10.65 -3.02
N LEU A 37 -9.50 -11.96 -2.88
CA LEU A 37 -9.19 -12.68 -1.64
C LEU A 37 -7.70 -12.55 -1.28
N LEU A 38 -6.83 -12.78 -2.27
CA LEU A 38 -5.39 -12.70 -2.10
C LEU A 38 -4.96 -11.28 -1.73
N LEU A 39 -5.57 -10.25 -2.33
CA LEU A 39 -5.31 -8.86 -2.00
C LEU A 39 -5.79 -8.51 -0.58
N MET A 40 -6.95 -9.00 -0.14
CA MET A 40 -7.43 -8.76 1.23
C MET A 40 -6.48 -9.34 2.28
N ILE A 41 -5.97 -10.56 2.05
CA ILE A 41 -5.02 -11.20 2.96
C ILE A 41 -3.68 -10.44 2.95
N ALA A 42 -3.13 -10.18 1.77
CA ALA A 42 -1.85 -9.51 1.62
C ALA A 42 -1.90 -8.07 2.15
N HIS A 43 -2.98 -7.35 1.85
CA HIS A 43 -3.22 -6.01 2.35
C HIS A 43 -3.41 -5.99 3.87
N GLY A 44 -4.13 -6.97 4.45
CA GLY A 44 -4.29 -7.09 5.90
C GLY A 44 -2.95 -7.22 6.62
N LEU A 45 -2.02 -8.00 6.06
CA LEU A 45 -0.67 -8.16 6.61
C LEU A 45 0.18 -6.89 6.44
N THR A 46 0.14 -6.26 5.26
CA THR A 46 0.96 -5.07 4.98
C THR A 46 0.49 -3.83 5.74
N SER A 47 -0.83 -3.58 5.78
CA SER A 47 -1.39 -2.43 6.50
C SER A 47 -1.20 -2.54 8.01
N SER A 48 -1.39 -3.72 8.60
CA SER A 48 -1.15 -3.94 10.03
C SER A 48 0.32 -3.74 10.41
N ALA A 49 1.25 -4.18 9.56
CA ALA A 49 2.68 -3.90 9.72
C ALA A 49 3.02 -2.40 9.62
N LEU A 50 2.42 -1.67 8.67
CA LEU A 50 2.60 -0.21 8.58
C LEU A 50 2.08 0.50 9.83
N PHE A 51 0.90 0.11 10.32
CA PHE A 51 0.33 0.71 11.54
C PHE A 51 1.14 0.40 12.80
N SER A 52 1.76 -0.79 12.89
CA SER A 52 2.64 -1.12 14.00
C SER A 52 3.94 -0.32 13.96
N LEU A 53 4.58 -0.19 12.80
CA LEU A 53 5.77 0.64 12.60
C LEU A 53 5.48 2.12 12.87
N ALA A 54 4.34 2.63 12.39
CA ALA A 54 3.85 3.97 12.70
C ALA A 54 3.71 4.20 14.20
N ASN A 55 3.21 3.20 14.93
CA ASN A 55 3.04 3.31 16.37
C ASN A 55 4.38 3.31 17.12
N MET A 56 5.32 2.46 16.71
CA MET A 56 6.67 2.45 17.29
C MET A 56 7.46 3.75 17.01
N ASN A 57 7.23 4.41 15.88
CA ASN A 57 7.75 5.76 15.63
C ASN A 57 7.10 6.78 16.56
N TYR A 58 5.79 6.68 16.75
CA TYR A 58 5.03 7.57 17.65
C TYR A 58 5.46 7.42 19.12
N GLU A 59 5.68 6.21 19.61
CA GLU A 59 6.12 5.96 20.99
C GLU A 59 7.48 6.58 21.31
N ARG A 60 8.36 6.73 20.30
CA ARG A 60 9.69 7.31 20.48
C ARG A 60 9.74 8.81 20.23
N SER A 61 8.97 9.30 19.26
CA SER A 61 8.98 10.71 18.86
C SER A 61 7.88 11.55 19.51
N HIS A 62 6.85 10.91 20.08
CA HIS A 62 5.61 11.52 20.57
C HIS A 62 4.91 12.44 19.56
N THR A 63 5.18 12.30 18.28
CA THR A 63 4.58 13.10 17.21
C THR A 63 4.09 12.21 16.07
N ARG A 64 3.05 12.66 15.39
CA ARG A 64 2.49 11.99 14.19
C ARG A 64 2.81 12.72 12.89
N THR A 65 3.46 13.87 13.00
CA THR A 65 3.76 14.78 11.89
C THR A 65 4.99 14.27 11.12
N LEU A 66 4.79 13.92 9.84
CA LEU A 66 5.82 13.34 8.97
C LEU A 66 7.11 14.17 8.91
N MET A 67 7.00 15.50 8.87
CA MET A 67 8.18 16.37 8.82
C MET A 67 9.07 16.27 10.07
N LEU A 68 8.48 15.98 11.24
CA LEU A 68 9.24 15.83 12.49
C LEU A 68 9.83 14.43 12.64
N THR A 69 9.28 13.43 11.95
CA THR A 69 9.82 12.06 11.91
C THR A 69 10.92 11.88 10.86
N ARG A 70 11.25 12.92 10.09
CA ARG A 70 12.25 12.80 9.02
C ARG A 70 13.63 12.45 9.56
N GLY A 71 14.24 11.42 8.98
CA GLY A 71 15.61 11.00 9.31
C GLY A 71 15.71 10.03 10.49
N TRP A 72 14.58 9.63 11.09
CA TRP A 72 14.57 8.59 12.14
C TRP A 72 15.03 7.23 11.62
N GLN A 73 14.80 6.94 10.34
CA GLN A 73 15.35 5.75 9.69
C GLN A 73 16.89 5.69 9.73
N THR A 74 17.58 6.84 9.70
CA THR A 74 19.06 6.86 9.72
C THR A 74 19.64 6.51 11.09
N THR A 75 18.90 6.79 12.17
CA THR A 75 19.33 6.50 13.54
C THR A 75 18.94 5.09 13.98
N LEU A 76 17.81 4.56 13.48
CA LEU A 76 17.29 3.24 13.82
C LEU A 76 17.32 2.32 12.59
N ILE A 77 18.50 1.80 12.25
CA ILE A 77 18.72 1.01 11.02
C ILE A 77 17.81 -0.23 10.94
N LEU A 78 17.58 -0.94 12.04
CA LEU A 78 16.64 -2.08 12.05
C LEU A 78 15.20 -1.63 11.78
N MET A 79 14.81 -0.45 12.25
CA MET A 79 13.51 0.13 11.96
C MET A 79 13.40 0.51 10.48
N ALA A 80 14.49 1.05 9.91
CA ALA A 80 14.56 1.39 8.50
C ALA A 80 14.43 0.18 7.58
N THR A 81 15.03 -0.96 7.92
CA THR A 81 14.88 -2.18 7.10
C THR A 81 13.45 -2.69 7.11
N TRP A 82 12.76 -2.66 8.25
CA TRP A 82 11.34 -3.00 8.33
C TRP A 82 10.46 -2.01 7.55
N TRP A 83 10.73 -0.71 7.67
CA TRP A 83 10.05 0.30 6.85
C TRP A 83 10.25 0.07 5.36
N LEU A 84 11.46 -0.26 4.92
CA LEU A 84 11.75 -0.56 3.52
C LEU A 84 10.98 -1.80 3.05
N LEU A 85 11.07 -2.91 3.78
CA LEU A 85 10.41 -4.17 3.43
C LEU A 85 8.89 -4.01 3.31
N VAL A 86 8.25 -3.36 4.30
CA VAL A 86 6.80 -3.18 4.30
C VAL A 86 6.36 -2.18 3.22
N ASN A 87 7.15 -1.14 2.92
CA ASN A 87 6.86 -0.25 1.80
C ASN A 87 6.98 -0.96 0.45
N ILE A 88 7.97 -1.84 0.25
CA ILE A 88 8.10 -2.67 -0.96
C ILE A 88 6.85 -3.56 -1.13
N MET A 89 6.37 -4.14 -0.03
CA MET A 89 5.12 -4.92 -0.03
C MET A 89 3.90 -4.05 -0.37
N ASN A 90 3.78 -2.84 0.19
CA ASN A 90 2.66 -1.94 -0.07
C ASN A 90 2.68 -1.30 -1.48
N MET A 91 3.86 -1.19 -2.09
CA MET A 91 4.06 -0.78 -3.49
C MET A 91 3.76 -1.89 -4.51
N ALA A 92 3.47 -3.11 -4.04
CA ALA A 92 3.28 -4.26 -4.91
C ALA A 92 4.49 -4.51 -5.84
N LEU A 93 5.72 -4.41 -5.32
CA LEU A 93 6.92 -4.74 -6.09
C LEU A 93 7.21 -6.25 -6.05
N PRO A 94 7.88 -6.83 -7.07
CA PRO A 94 8.28 -8.23 -7.03
C PRO A 94 9.30 -8.44 -5.89
N PRO A 95 9.21 -9.52 -5.07
CA PRO A 95 8.39 -10.74 -5.18
C PRO A 95 7.14 -10.78 -4.26
N THR A 96 6.42 -9.67 -4.09
CA THR A 96 5.38 -9.54 -3.04
C THR A 96 4.02 -10.12 -3.41
N ILE A 97 3.23 -10.49 -2.40
CA ILE A 97 1.88 -11.06 -2.57
C ILE A 97 0.90 -10.00 -3.13
N ASN A 98 1.04 -8.73 -2.74
CA ASN A 98 0.23 -7.62 -3.28
C ASN A 98 0.33 -7.56 -4.80
N LEU A 99 1.53 -7.70 -5.37
CA LEU A 99 1.73 -7.71 -6.82
C LEU A 99 0.91 -8.80 -7.52
N MET A 100 0.99 -10.03 -6.99
CA MET A 100 0.25 -11.15 -7.59
C MET A 100 -1.25 -10.89 -7.59
N ALA A 101 -1.76 -10.34 -6.49
CA ALA A 101 -3.17 -9.99 -6.35
C ALA A 101 -3.60 -8.89 -7.32
N GLU A 102 -2.84 -7.81 -7.37
CA GLU A 102 -3.12 -6.65 -8.22
C GLU A 102 -3.08 -7.05 -9.70
N LEU A 103 -2.12 -7.88 -10.13
CA LEU A 103 -2.06 -8.39 -11.50
C LEU A 103 -3.28 -9.27 -11.86
N MET A 104 -3.74 -10.14 -10.94
CA MET A 104 -4.96 -10.92 -11.16
C MET A 104 -6.20 -10.03 -11.29
N ILE A 105 -6.30 -8.97 -10.47
CA ILE A 105 -7.41 -8.03 -10.51
C ILE A 105 -7.38 -7.18 -11.80
N VAL A 106 -6.21 -6.64 -12.15
CA VAL A 106 -6.02 -5.82 -13.36
C VAL A 106 -6.27 -6.61 -14.63
N SER A 107 -5.80 -7.86 -14.71
CA SER A 107 -6.08 -8.73 -15.87
C SER A 107 -7.57 -9.04 -16.03
N ALA A 108 -8.27 -9.30 -14.92
CA ALA A 108 -9.72 -9.51 -14.96
C ALA A 108 -10.50 -8.24 -15.36
N LEU A 109 -10.12 -7.07 -14.83
CA LEU A 109 -10.70 -5.78 -15.20
C LEU A 109 -10.47 -5.43 -16.67
N PHE A 110 -9.25 -5.68 -17.15
CA PHE A 110 -8.88 -5.43 -18.54
C PHE A 110 -9.67 -6.32 -19.49
N HIS A 111 -9.91 -7.58 -19.11
CA HIS A 111 -10.75 -8.49 -19.89
C HIS A 111 -12.21 -8.03 -19.93
N TRP A 112 -12.73 -7.47 -18.83
CA TRP A 112 -14.09 -6.94 -18.76
C TRP A 112 -14.27 -5.67 -19.60
N ASN A 113 -13.36 -4.70 -19.51
CA ASN A 113 -13.34 -3.53 -20.37
C ASN A 113 -11.91 -2.96 -20.48
N GLN A 114 -11.42 -2.82 -21.70
CA GLN A 114 -10.06 -2.34 -21.98
C GLN A 114 -9.77 -0.94 -21.43
N THR A 115 -10.78 -0.06 -21.31
CA THR A 115 -10.58 1.31 -20.79
C THR A 115 -10.17 1.32 -19.31
N THR A 116 -10.43 0.23 -18.58
CA THR A 116 -10.09 0.12 -17.15
C THR A 116 -8.58 0.18 -16.90
N ILE A 117 -7.73 -0.19 -17.87
CA ILE A 117 -6.28 -0.24 -17.68
C ILE A 117 -5.67 1.13 -17.38
N LEU A 118 -6.23 2.20 -17.96
CA LEU A 118 -5.77 3.56 -17.70
C LEU A 118 -6.06 3.95 -16.24
N ILE A 119 -7.25 3.59 -15.75
CA ILE A 119 -7.70 3.94 -14.41
C ILE A 119 -6.93 3.13 -13.36
N THR A 120 -6.77 1.83 -13.57
CA THR A 120 -6.04 0.96 -12.63
C THR A 120 -4.55 1.27 -12.61
N SER A 121 -3.93 1.53 -13.77
CA SER A 121 -2.51 1.91 -13.83
C SER A 121 -2.25 3.24 -13.12
N LEU A 122 -3.13 4.24 -13.28
CA LEU A 122 -3.03 5.50 -12.54
C LEU A 122 -3.20 5.27 -11.03
N ALA A 123 -4.14 4.43 -10.61
CA ALA A 123 -4.35 4.10 -9.21
C ALA A 123 -3.09 3.45 -8.59
N MET A 124 -2.51 2.44 -9.24
CA MET A 124 -1.28 1.78 -8.78
C MET A 124 -0.05 2.69 -8.82
N LEU A 125 0.03 3.60 -9.80
CA LEU A 125 1.09 4.61 -9.83
C LEU A 125 0.97 5.57 -8.64
N LEU A 126 -0.24 6.05 -8.35
CA LEU A 126 -0.49 6.88 -7.17
C LEU A 126 -0.17 6.13 -5.87
N THR A 127 -0.41 4.82 -5.83
CA THR A 127 -0.03 3.99 -4.68
C THR A 127 1.45 3.90 -4.43
N ALA A 128 2.21 3.66 -5.50
CA ALA A 128 3.67 3.68 -5.44
C ALA A 128 4.22 5.06 -5.03
N ILE A 129 3.62 6.15 -5.52
CA ILE A 129 4.11 7.50 -5.20
C ILE A 129 3.85 7.85 -3.72
N TYR A 130 2.66 7.56 -3.17
CA TYR A 130 2.41 7.91 -1.76
C TYR A 130 3.25 7.06 -0.80
N THR A 131 3.50 5.79 -1.12
CA THR A 131 4.32 4.90 -0.28
C THR A 131 5.77 5.32 -0.30
N LEU A 132 6.29 5.69 -1.47
CA LEU A 132 7.66 6.19 -1.60
C LEU A 132 7.82 7.50 -0.82
N PHE A 133 6.83 8.40 -0.94
CA PHE A 133 6.81 9.64 -0.19
C PHE A 133 6.78 9.41 1.33
N MET A 134 6.01 8.43 1.80
CA MET A 134 5.98 8.01 3.20
C MET A 134 7.37 7.53 3.67
N PHE A 135 8.01 6.66 2.88
CA PHE A 135 9.32 6.10 3.20
C PHE A 135 10.40 7.18 3.30
N ILE A 136 10.44 8.13 2.35
CA ILE A 136 11.47 9.19 2.32
C ILE A 136 11.33 10.18 3.48
N LEU A 137 10.10 10.43 3.94
CA LEU A 137 9.82 11.41 5.00
C LEU A 137 9.86 10.82 6.41
N THR A 138 9.95 9.50 6.54
CA THR A 138 10.13 8.83 7.84
C THR A 138 11.61 8.51 8.07
#